data_AF-A0A2N6Q5E7-F1
#
_entry.id   AF-A0A2N6Q5E7-F1
#
_cell.length_a   1.000
_cell.length_b   1.000
_cell.length_c   1.000
_cell.angle_alpha   90.00
_cell.angle_beta   90.00
_cell.angle_gamma   90.00
#
_symmetry.space_group_name_H-M   'P 1'
#
loop_
_entity.id
_entity.type
_entity.pdbx_description
1 polymer ?
#
loop_
_entity_poly.entity_id
_entity_poly.type
_entity_poly.pdbx_seq_one_letter_code
_entity_poly.pdbx_strand_id
1 'polypeptide(L)'
;MKFYLHSSLPTFVTLFVLSLCMSCSRIHPDVQVVSQQRGYTYRGTLVEGKYEGYGEMRYHGRVVYAGQWVGGKREGKGVSYDSCGQRIVGLWKANTLIHGTRTDSNGVYTGQLNQKGQPDGAGSYTSTDETYYHGYWLQGERSGFGFASSPKKLRLGEWKADRYLGERLVYTEQRIYGIDISRHQHKIVKKYYPIYWNQLRITHLGTISKKHIRGTVSYPISFCYIKSTEGTTIRNRYYKGDYRAAKRSGIHCGAYHFFSTLTSGKAQAKYFLRNTLFQKGDFPPVLDVEPYPSQIAKMGGVKAMFNEVRAWLQLVEKHVGVKPILYISQIFVNKYLPEAPDLMKNYNVWIARYGEYKPNVHLVMWQLSPDGRVKGIKSDVDINIFNGYQDSFEEFLRNERIK
;
A
#
# COMPACT_ATOMS: atom_id res chain seq x y z
N MET A 1 8.96 28.76 -7.15
CA MET A 1 7.79 29.15 -6.33
C MET A 1 8.07 28.72 -4.90
N LYS A 2 8.58 29.64 -4.06
CA LYS A 2 8.91 29.42 -2.64
C LYS A 2 7.68 29.84 -1.82
N PHE A 3 7.15 28.97 -0.96
CA PHE A 3 6.11 29.35 -0.01
C PHE A 3 6.76 29.74 1.32
N TYR A 4 6.66 31.03 1.65
CA TYR A 4 6.82 31.58 2.99
C TYR A 4 5.48 31.41 3.73
N LEU A 5 5.52 30.87 4.95
CA LEU A 5 4.42 31.01 5.90
C LEU A 5 4.92 31.90 7.04
N HIS A 6 4.50 33.16 7.00
CA HIS A 6 4.48 34.06 8.15
C HIS A 6 3.16 33.87 8.88
N SER A 7 3.21 33.63 10.20
CA SER A 7 2.09 33.90 11.09
C SER A 7 2.65 34.45 12.39
N SER A 8 2.46 35.75 12.60
CA SER A 8 2.84 36.52 13.78
C SER A 8 1.63 36.76 14.69
N LEU A 9 1.78 36.32 15.96
CA LEU A 9 1.40 36.99 17.23
C LEU A 9 -0.12 37.13 17.58
N PRO A 10 -0.52 37.17 18.89
CA PRO A 10 0.14 37.95 19.93
C PRO A 10 0.36 37.32 21.32
N THR A 11 1.45 37.78 21.92
CA THR A 11 1.73 37.87 23.34
C THR A 11 0.70 38.80 24.00
N PHE A 12 -0.06 38.32 24.97
CA PHE A 12 -0.57 39.18 26.03
C PHE A 12 -0.46 38.49 27.39
N VAL A 13 0.23 39.22 28.25
CA VAL A 13 0.52 38.97 29.65
C VAL A 13 -0.77 39.08 30.46
N THR A 14 -1.03 38.13 31.35
CA THR A 14 -1.67 38.44 32.64
C THR A 14 -1.19 37.46 33.71
N LEU A 15 -0.16 37.90 34.43
CA LEU A 15 0.06 37.58 35.84
C LEU A 15 -1.25 37.87 36.58
N PHE A 16 -1.83 36.91 37.30
CA PHE A 16 -2.60 37.23 38.52
C PHE A 16 -2.69 35.98 39.43
N VAL A 17 -1.91 36.08 40.52
CA VAL A 17 -2.24 35.62 41.89
C VAL A 17 -2.14 34.12 42.20
N LEU A 18 -0.94 33.74 42.64
CA LEU A 18 -0.64 33.35 44.04
C LEU A 18 -1.83 33.51 45.02
N SER A 19 -2.82 32.61 44.99
CA SER A 19 -3.68 32.33 46.15
C SER A 19 -4.51 31.05 45.92
N LEU A 20 -3.96 29.93 46.35
CA LEU A 20 -4.71 28.88 47.03
C LEU A 20 -3.71 28.05 47.85
N CYS A 21 -3.07 28.75 48.79
CA CYS A 21 -2.81 28.13 50.07
C CYS A 21 -4.17 27.71 50.65
N MET A 22 -4.21 26.50 51.18
CA MET A 22 -5.30 25.96 51.98
C MET A 22 -6.55 25.46 51.23
N SER A 23 -6.35 24.46 50.39
CA SER A 23 -7.09 23.22 50.63
C SER A 23 -6.15 22.03 50.51
N CYS A 24 -5.18 22.01 51.42
CA CYS A 24 -4.79 20.76 52.05
C CYS A 24 -6.06 20.29 52.79
N SER A 25 -7.01 19.73 52.04
CA SER A 25 -8.05 18.89 52.60
C SER A 25 -7.27 17.77 53.23
N ARG A 26 -7.11 17.88 54.55
CA ARG A 26 -6.49 16.90 55.43
C ARG A 26 -6.76 15.53 54.81
N ILE A 27 -5.69 14.84 54.41
CA ILE A 27 -5.74 13.39 54.33
C ILE A 27 -6.18 12.99 55.74
N HIS A 28 -7.44 12.58 55.88
CA HIS A 28 -7.89 11.99 57.14
C HIS A 28 -6.89 10.87 57.45
N PRO A 29 -6.25 10.86 58.64
CA PRO A 29 -5.30 9.82 59.00
C PRO A 29 -5.92 8.42 59.09
N ASP A 30 -7.24 8.31 58.97
CA ASP A 30 -7.96 7.10 59.31
C ASP A 30 -8.31 6.28 58.07
N VAL A 31 -8.00 4.98 58.18
CA VAL A 31 -8.15 3.90 57.20
C VAL A 31 -6.97 3.75 56.21
N GLN A 32 -5.77 3.51 56.74
CA GLN A 32 -4.83 2.59 56.08
C GLN A 32 -5.26 1.15 56.41
N VAL A 33 -6.00 0.48 55.52
CA VAL A 33 -6.16 -0.98 55.65
C VAL A 33 -5.16 -1.67 54.75
N VAL A 34 -4.18 -2.29 55.39
CA VAL A 34 -3.26 -3.23 54.77
C VAL A 34 -3.95 -4.59 54.68
N SER A 35 -4.62 -4.86 53.55
CA SER A 35 -5.04 -6.22 53.23
C SER A 35 -3.84 -6.96 52.65
N GLN A 36 -3.39 -8.03 53.32
CA GLN A 36 -2.37 -8.93 52.80
C GLN A 36 -3.01 -10.25 52.40
N GLN A 37 -2.99 -10.54 51.10
CA GLN A 37 -3.40 -11.83 50.57
C GLN A 37 -2.43 -12.26 49.49
N ARG A 38 -1.84 -13.46 49.66
CA ARG A 38 -1.04 -14.13 48.61
C ARG A 38 0.02 -13.21 47.95
N GLY A 39 0.76 -12.44 48.76
CA GLY A 39 1.82 -11.53 48.31
C GLY A 39 1.35 -10.15 47.83
N TYR A 40 0.05 -9.87 47.82
CA TYR A 40 -0.51 -8.55 47.53
C TYR A 40 -0.68 -7.71 48.79
N THR A 41 -0.50 -6.40 48.67
CA THR A 41 -0.71 -5.41 49.73
C THR A 41 -1.49 -4.24 49.17
N TYR A 42 -2.69 -4.00 49.69
CA TYR A 42 -3.48 -2.81 49.35
C TYR A 42 -3.27 -1.70 50.39
N ARG A 43 -3.24 -0.44 49.95
CA ARG A 43 -3.22 0.76 50.79
C ARG A 43 -4.27 1.75 50.26
N GLY A 44 -5.37 1.89 50.97
CA GLY A 44 -6.46 2.80 50.63
C GLY A 44 -7.71 2.50 51.47
N THR A 45 -8.84 3.08 51.08
CA THR A 45 -10.13 2.90 51.77
C THR A 45 -10.78 1.57 51.41
N LEU A 46 -11.49 0.98 52.39
CA LEU A 46 -12.38 -0.16 52.22
C LEU A 46 -13.82 0.25 52.56
N VAL A 47 -14.78 -0.11 51.71
CA VAL A 47 -16.22 -0.01 51.97
C VAL A 47 -16.82 -1.41 51.81
N GLU A 48 -17.47 -1.92 52.85
CA GLU A 48 -18.02 -3.29 52.88
C GLU A 48 -16.98 -4.38 52.51
N GLY A 49 -15.73 -4.19 52.93
CA GLY A 49 -14.62 -5.10 52.63
C GLY A 49 -14.11 -5.05 51.18
N LYS A 50 -14.59 -4.11 50.35
CA LYS A 50 -14.14 -3.90 48.96
C LYS A 50 -13.28 -2.63 48.85
N TYR A 51 -12.29 -2.65 47.95
CA TYR A 51 -11.47 -1.48 47.64
C TYR A 51 -12.31 -0.35 47.05
N GLU A 52 -12.21 0.84 47.64
CA GLU A 52 -13.01 2.00 47.27
C GLU A 52 -12.15 3.28 47.32
N GLY A 53 -12.46 4.24 46.45
CA GLY A 53 -11.73 5.52 46.36
C GLY A 53 -10.31 5.37 45.81
N TYR A 54 -9.42 6.30 46.13
CA TYR A 54 -8.02 6.21 45.69
C TYR A 54 -7.25 5.19 46.52
N GLY A 55 -6.53 4.28 45.86
CA GLY A 55 -5.74 3.26 46.54
C GLY A 55 -4.59 2.72 45.72
N GLU A 56 -3.58 2.21 46.42
CA GLU A 56 -2.37 1.61 45.86
C GLU A 56 -2.32 0.11 46.18
N MET A 57 -2.18 -0.70 45.14
CA MET A 57 -1.97 -2.14 45.22
C MET A 57 -0.51 -2.47 44.90
N ARG A 58 0.15 -3.22 45.77
CA ARG A 58 1.49 -3.76 45.59
C ARG A 58 1.50 -5.27 45.52
N TYR A 59 2.45 -5.84 44.80
CA TYR A 59 2.76 -7.27 44.77
C TYR A 59 4.25 -7.44 45.07
N HIS A 60 4.59 -8.18 46.13
CA HIS A 60 5.96 -8.28 46.66
C HIS A 60 6.69 -6.93 46.76
N GLY A 61 5.99 -5.93 47.31
CA GLY A 61 6.52 -4.58 47.52
C GLY A 61 6.56 -3.67 46.29
N ARG A 62 6.29 -4.18 45.08
CA ARG A 62 6.24 -3.39 43.84
C ARG A 62 4.82 -2.89 43.57
N VAL A 63 4.65 -1.61 43.23
CA VAL A 63 3.35 -1.06 42.84
C VAL A 63 2.87 -1.73 41.56
N VAL A 64 1.67 -2.29 41.60
CA VAL A 64 0.99 -2.90 40.44
C VAL A 64 -0.08 -1.96 39.91
N TYR A 65 -0.74 -1.23 40.81
CA TYR A 65 -1.74 -0.23 40.47
C TYR A 65 -1.81 0.86 41.54
N ALA A 66 -1.97 2.12 41.13
CA ALA A 66 -2.31 3.25 41.98
C ALA A 66 -3.35 4.10 41.26
N GLY A 67 -4.55 4.22 41.81
CA GLY A 67 -5.66 4.88 41.13
C GLY A 67 -7.00 4.73 41.83
N GLN A 68 -8.08 5.00 41.11
CA GLN A 68 -9.43 4.91 41.64
C GLN A 68 -9.93 3.45 41.67
N TRP A 69 -10.63 3.12 42.74
CA TRP A 69 -11.29 1.84 42.96
C TRP A 69 -12.78 2.09 43.20
N VAL A 70 -13.62 1.27 42.58
CA VAL A 70 -15.08 1.27 42.79
C VAL A 70 -15.54 -0.17 42.97
N GLY A 71 -16.09 -0.50 44.13
CA GLY A 71 -16.59 -1.84 44.43
C GLY A 71 -15.55 -2.95 44.25
N GLY A 72 -14.28 -2.69 44.61
CA GLY A 72 -13.17 -3.64 44.51
C GLY A 72 -12.54 -3.74 43.12
N LYS A 73 -12.97 -2.91 42.16
CA LYS A 73 -12.45 -2.90 40.78
C LYS A 73 -11.70 -1.62 40.48
N ARG A 74 -10.61 -1.71 39.73
CA ARG A 74 -9.88 -0.55 39.18
C ARG A 74 -10.80 0.19 38.22
N GLU A 75 -10.92 1.50 38.42
CA GLU A 75 -11.82 2.40 37.70
C GLU A 75 -11.09 3.73 37.45
N GLY A 76 -11.59 4.56 36.52
CA GLY A 76 -11.07 5.92 36.32
C GLY A 76 -9.58 6.00 35.98
N LYS A 77 -8.94 7.11 36.32
CA LYS A 77 -7.51 7.31 36.05
C LYS A 77 -6.66 6.53 37.06
N GLY A 78 -5.65 5.83 36.56
CA GLY A 78 -4.68 5.12 37.39
C GLY A 78 -3.36 4.88 36.69
N VAL A 79 -2.34 4.62 37.50
CA VAL A 79 -1.01 4.19 37.09
C VAL A 79 -0.89 2.70 37.37
N SER A 80 -0.39 1.94 36.41
CA SER A 80 -0.01 0.54 36.59
C SER A 80 1.37 0.28 36.03
N TYR A 81 1.86 -0.94 36.24
CA TYR A 81 3.11 -1.42 35.68
C TYR A 81 2.86 -2.76 34.98
N ASP A 82 3.42 -2.95 33.78
CA ASP A 82 3.34 -4.24 33.10
C ASP A 82 4.32 -5.28 33.68
N SER A 83 4.32 -6.49 33.13
CA SER A 83 5.18 -7.60 33.59
C SER A 83 6.67 -7.31 33.51
N CYS A 84 7.06 -6.35 32.67
CA CYS A 84 8.43 -5.93 32.46
C CYS A 84 8.77 -4.67 33.28
N GLY A 85 7.82 -4.15 34.07
CA GLY A 85 7.99 -2.98 34.94
C GLY A 85 7.82 -1.64 34.23
N GLN A 86 7.31 -1.61 33.00
CA GLN A 86 7.06 -0.32 32.32
C GLN A 86 5.80 0.33 32.90
N ARG A 87 5.94 1.62 33.22
CA ARG A 87 4.87 2.44 33.76
C ARG A 87 3.82 2.71 32.67
N ILE A 88 2.56 2.50 33.03
CA ILE A 88 1.39 2.77 32.19
C ILE A 88 0.48 3.72 32.95
N VAL A 89 0.13 4.85 32.32
CA VAL A 89 -0.86 5.79 32.85
C VAL A 89 -2.11 5.65 32.01
N GLY A 90 -3.26 5.35 32.59
CA GLY A 90 -4.44 5.09 31.78
C GLY A 90 -5.77 5.19 32.48
N LEU A 91 -6.81 4.97 31.69
CA LEU A 91 -8.20 4.92 32.07
C LEU A 91 -8.63 3.47 32.23
N TRP A 92 -9.17 3.16 33.40
CA TRP A 92 -9.63 1.86 33.82
C TRP A 92 -11.15 1.84 33.87
N LYS A 93 -11.74 0.71 33.47
CA LYS A 93 -13.16 0.43 33.61
C LYS A 93 -13.33 -1.00 34.07
N ALA A 94 -13.85 -1.19 35.28
CA ALA A 94 -14.09 -2.50 35.89
C ALA A 94 -12.91 -3.49 35.72
N ASN A 95 -11.71 -3.11 36.21
CA ASN A 95 -10.46 -3.87 36.09
C ASN A 95 -9.84 -3.98 34.70
N THR A 96 -10.44 -3.39 33.67
CA THR A 96 -9.90 -3.39 32.31
C THR A 96 -9.27 -2.03 32.00
N LEU A 97 -8.00 -2.04 31.60
CA LEU A 97 -7.33 -0.86 31.06
C LEU A 97 -7.85 -0.61 29.65
N ILE A 98 -8.67 0.42 29.45
CA ILE A 98 -9.32 0.67 28.15
C ILE A 98 -8.54 1.63 27.26
N HIS A 99 -7.70 2.46 27.86
CA HIS A 99 -6.83 3.41 27.17
C HIS A 99 -5.66 3.79 28.07
N GLY A 100 -4.46 3.93 27.52
CA GLY A 100 -3.32 4.39 28.31
C GLY A 100 -2.11 4.81 27.50
N THR A 101 -1.20 5.49 28.19
CA THR A 101 0.12 5.89 27.71
C THR A 101 1.17 4.98 28.35
N ARG A 102 1.95 4.30 27.51
CA ARG A 102 3.11 3.49 27.90
C ARG A 102 4.36 4.16 27.37
N THR A 103 5.36 4.34 28.23
CA THR A 103 6.67 4.88 27.85
C THR A 103 7.73 3.83 28.15
N ASP A 104 8.56 3.54 27.16
CA ASP A 104 9.71 2.65 27.27
C ASP A 104 10.97 3.30 26.65
N SER A 105 12.09 2.58 26.61
CA SER A 105 13.35 3.09 26.05
C SER A 105 13.28 3.37 24.55
N ASN A 106 12.30 2.82 23.85
CA ASN A 106 12.17 2.91 22.40
C ASN A 106 11.17 4.00 21.99
N GLY A 107 10.22 4.37 22.86
CA GLY A 107 9.26 5.41 22.55
C GLY A 107 8.07 5.51 23.50
N VAL A 108 7.05 6.22 23.01
CA VAL A 108 5.79 6.47 23.72
C VAL A 108 4.63 5.92 22.88
N TYR A 109 3.91 4.96 23.46
CA TYR A 109 2.63 4.48 22.95
C TYR A 109 1.49 5.20 23.68
N THR A 110 0.41 5.54 22.97
CA THR A 110 -0.86 6.00 23.54
C THR A 110 -2.02 5.37 22.79
N GLY A 111 -2.89 4.64 23.47
CA GLY A 111 -4.00 3.94 22.82
C GLY A 111 -4.64 2.84 23.68
N GLN A 112 -5.38 1.97 23.02
CA GLN A 112 -6.02 0.81 23.65
C GLN A 112 -5.00 -0.28 23.99
N LEU A 113 -5.17 -0.91 25.15
CA LEU A 113 -4.25 -1.90 25.67
C LEU A 113 -5.02 -3.16 26.07
N ASN A 114 -4.45 -4.34 25.84
CA ASN A 114 -5.03 -5.58 26.37
C ASN A 114 -4.67 -5.78 27.85
N GLN A 115 -5.17 -6.87 28.46
CA GLN A 115 -4.95 -7.19 29.87
C GLN A 115 -3.47 -7.39 30.26
N LYS A 116 -2.58 -7.62 29.27
CA LYS A 116 -1.13 -7.72 29.48
C LYS A 116 -0.41 -6.38 29.36
N GLY A 117 -1.13 -5.27 29.11
CA GLY A 117 -0.53 -3.96 28.87
C GLY A 117 0.12 -3.83 27.50
N GLN A 118 -0.24 -4.68 26.54
CA GLN A 118 0.25 -4.58 25.16
C GLN A 118 -0.73 -3.77 24.30
N PRO A 119 -0.24 -2.96 23.33
CA PRO A 119 -1.08 -2.31 22.33
C PRO A 119 -2.08 -3.28 21.68
N ASP A 120 -3.36 -3.00 21.80
CA ASP A 120 -4.43 -3.86 21.26
C ASP A 120 -5.68 -3.01 20.99
N GLY A 121 -5.93 -2.73 19.71
CA GLY A 121 -6.91 -1.75 19.26
C GLY A 121 -6.27 -0.50 18.65
N ALA A 122 -7.02 0.61 18.60
CA ALA A 122 -6.55 1.87 18.04
C ALA A 122 -5.53 2.56 18.95
N GLY A 123 -4.44 3.06 18.36
CA GLY A 123 -3.43 3.81 19.10
C GLY A 123 -2.33 4.39 18.23
N SER A 124 -1.51 5.24 18.83
CA SER A 124 -0.32 5.84 18.23
C SER A 124 0.95 5.48 18.99
N TYR A 125 2.05 5.38 18.26
CA TYR A 125 3.40 5.20 18.79
C TYR A 125 4.33 6.23 18.18
N THR A 126 5.11 6.90 19.03
CA THR A 126 6.21 7.78 18.61
C THR A 126 7.50 7.21 19.17
N SER A 127 8.43 6.84 18.31
CA SER A 127 9.74 6.36 18.73
C SER A 127 10.69 7.52 19.07
N THR A 128 11.79 7.19 19.73
CA THR A 128 12.87 8.14 20.04
C THR A 128 13.64 8.61 18.80
N ASP A 129 13.61 7.87 17.70
CA ASP A 129 14.19 8.23 16.39
C ASP A 129 13.20 8.93 15.44
N GLU A 130 12.18 9.59 16.00
CA GLU A 130 11.17 10.39 15.27
C GLU A 130 10.33 9.59 14.26
N THR A 131 10.26 8.26 14.40
CA THR A 131 9.26 7.48 13.66
C THR A 131 7.93 7.52 14.38
N TYR A 132 6.86 7.58 13.59
CA TYR A 132 5.50 7.67 14.08
C TYR A 132 4.65 6.58 13.45
N TYR A 133 3.74 6.00 14.22
CA TYR A 133 2.64 5.18 13.74
C TYR A 133 1.34 5.60 14.40
N HIS A 134 0.25 5.61 13.63
CA HIS A 134 -1.11 5.72 14.12
C HIS A 134 -1.99 4.74 13.37
N GLY A 135 -2.68 3.86 14.09
CA GLY A 135 -3.54 2.86 13.47
C GLY A 135 -3.94 1.78 14.45
N TYR A 136 -4.33 0.63 13.89
CA TYR A 136 -4.73 -0.50 14.70
C TYR A 136 -3.51 -1.35 15.12
N TRP A 137 -3.63 -1.96 16.29
CA TRP A 137 -2.64 -2.82 16.93
C TRP A 137 -3.31 -4.13 17.32
N LEU A 138 -2.59 -5.23 17.20
CA LEU A 138 -3.06 -6.53 17.65
C LEU A 138 -1.93 -7.19 18.42
N GLN A 139 -2.13 -7.48 19.71
CA GLN A 139 -1.15 -8.15 20.57
C GLN A 139 0.25 -7.49 20.55
N GLY A 140 0.31 -6.16 20.45
CA GLY A 140 1.54 -5.38 20.43
C GLY A 140 2.14 -5.11 19.04
N GLU A 141 1.59 -5.68 17.97
CA GLU A 141 2.09 -5.50 16.61
C GLU A 141 1.17 -4.60 15.78
N ARG A 142 1.73 -3.78 14.89
CA ARG A 142 0.93 -2.97 13.95
C ARG A 142 0.16 -3.90 13.00
N SER A 143 -1.15 -3.71 12.94
CA SER A 143 -2.07 -4.55 12.17
C SER A 143 -3.25 -3.74 11.64
N GLY A 144 -3.81 -4.12 10.49
CA GLY A 144 -4.91 -3.39 9.85
C GLY A 144 -4.48 -2.05 9.25
N PHE A 145 -5.43 -1.14 9.02
CA PHE A 145 -5.14 0.16 8.42
C PHE A 145 -4.40 1.08 9.40
N GLY A 146 -3.34 1.72 8.91
CA GLY A 146 -2.53 2.65 9.69
C GLY A 146 -1.67 3.57 8.84
N PHE A 147 -1.32 4.70 9.44
CA PHE A 147 -0.38 5.69 8.96
C PHE A 147 0.95 5.51 9.70
N ALA A 148 2.05 5.48 8.97
CA ALA A 148 3.39 5.60 9.54
C ALA A 148 4.20 6.68 8.84
N SER A 149 4.97 7.42 9.62
CA SER A 149 5.91 8.43 9.13
C SER A 149 7.29 8.16 9.67
N SER A 150 8.31 8.39 8.86
CA SER A 150 9.70 8.53 9.26
C SER A 150 10.33 9.63 8.42
N PRO A 151 11.51 10.15 8.80
CA PRO A 151 12.19 11.21 8.04
C PRO A 151 12.40 10.91 6.55
N LYS A 152 12.42 9.63 6.17
CA LYS A 152 12.67 9.18 4.78
C LYS A 152 11.43 8.65 4.07
N LYS A 153 10.37 8.24 4.79
CA LYS A 153 9.26 7.48 4.21
C LYS A 153 7.94 7.79 4.92
N LEU A 154 6.90 7.98 4.11
CA LEU A 154 5.51 8.02 4.55
C LEU A 154 4.82 6.75 4.05
N ARG A 155 4.00 6.13 4.89
CA ARG A 155 3.25 4.91 4.61
C ARG A 155 1.82 5.10 5.08
N LEU A 156 0.86 4.82 4.21
CA LEU A 156 -0.55 4.84 4.55
C LEU A 156 -1.18 3.59 3.95
N GLY A 157 -1.71 2.70 4.78
CA GLY A 157 -2.30 1.47 4.27
C GLY A 157 -2.37 0.37 5.30
N GLU A 158 -2.46 -0.86 4.81
CA GLU A 158 -2.63 -2.06 5.63
C GLU A 158 -1.30 -2.56 6.20
N TRP A 159 -1.36 -3.05 7.43
CA TRP A 159 -0.27 -3.68 8.18
C TRP A 159 -0.69 -5.07 8.63
N LYS A 160 0.27 -5.99 8.74
CA LYS A 160 0.05 -7.30 9.36
C LYS A 160 1.33 -7.74 10.06
N ALA A 161 1.27 -7.91 11.37
CA ALA A 161 2.42 -8.30 12.19
C ALA A 161 3.65 -7.41 11.89
N ASP A 162 3.48 -6.09 12.04
CA ASP A 162 4.50 -5.06 11.77
C ASP A 162 5.00 -4.92 10.33
N ARG A 163 4.57 -5.80 9.43
CA ARG A 163 4.86 -5.69 8.01
C ARG A 163 3.87 -4.74 7.37
N TYR A 164 4.36 -3.59 6.91
CA TYR A 164 3.60 -2.73 5.99
C TYR A 164 3.30 -3.54 4.74
N LEU A 165 2.02 -3.75 4.50
CA LEU A 165 1.58 -4.44 3.32
C LEU A 165 1.41 -3.42 2.19
N GLY A 166 0.74 -2.28 2.40
CA GLY A 166 0.56 -1.27 1.36
C GLY A 166 -0.83 -0.67 1.33
N GLU A 167 -1.05 0.29 0.43
CA GLU A 167 -2.36 0.87 0.17
C GLU A 167 -3.35 -0.20 -0.33
N ARG A 168 -4.61 -0.09 0.10
CA ARG A 168 -5.71 -0.91 -0.40
C ARG A 168 -6.57 -0.08 -1.35
N LEU A 169 -6.54 -0.45 -2.63
CA LEU A 169 -7.24 0.31 -3.66
C LEU A 169 -8.74 -0.01 -3.70
N VAL A 170 -9.55 1.05 -3.68
CA VAL A 170 -10.99 1.00 -3.97
C VAL A 170 -11.18 1.22 -5.47
N TYR A 171 -11.93 0.32 -6.11
CA TYR A 171 -12.25 0.39 -7.53
C TYR A 171 -13.60 1.05 -7.75
N THR A 172 -13.57 2.13 -8.52
CA THR A 172 -14.72 2.99 -8.81
C THR A 172 -14.62 3.46 -10.26
N GLU A 173 -15.71 4.02 -10.80
CA GLU A 173 -15.74 4.56 -12.17
C GLU A 173 -14.78 5.74 -12.42
N GLN A 174 -14.33 6.43 -11.37
CA GLN A 174 -13.39 7.57 -11.48
C GLN A 174 -11.95 7.11 -11.80
N ARG A 175 -11.66 5.81 -11.70
CA ARG A 175 -10.36 5.26 -12.09
C ARG A 175 -10.27 5.21 -13.62
N ILE A 176 -9.04 5.32 -14.11
CA ILE A 176 -8.75 5.22 -15.54
C ILE A 176 -8.42 3.77 -15.86
N TYR A 177 -9.36 3.10 -16.52
CA TYR A 177 -9.23 1.69 -16.89
C TYR A 177 -8.70 1.52 -18.30
N GLY A 178 -7.95 0.45 -18.49
CA GLY A 178 -7.55 -0.02 -19.80
C GLY A 178 -7.58 -1.54 -19.87
N ILE A 179 -7.25 -2.05 -21.04
CA ILE A 179 -7.12 -3.48 -21.29
C ILE A 179 -5.82 -3.76 -22.01
N ASP A 180 -5.36 -5.00 -21.94
CA ASP A 180 -4.40 -5.48 -22.93
C ASP A 180 -4.92 -6.75 -23.60
N ILE A 181 -4.60 -6.87 -24.90
CA ILE A 181 -5.15 -7.90 -25.77
C ILE A 181 -4.07 -8.48 -26.68
N SER A 182 -4.33 -9.70 -27.13
CA SER A 182 -3.48 -10.41 -28.08
C SER A 182 -4.33 -11.23 -29.05
N ARG A 183 -3.70 -12.19 -29.75
CA ARG A 183 -4.43 -13.15 -30.59
C ARG A 183 -5.47 -13.98 -29.82
N HIS A 184 -5.34 -14.07 -28.49
CA HIS A 184 -6.17 -14.93 -27.65
C HIS A 184 -7.63 -14.42 -27.56
N GLN A 185 -7.85 -13.12 -27.69
CA GLN A 185 -9.20 -12.54 -27.74
C GLN A 185 -9.93 -12.84 -29.06
N HIS A 186 -9.19 -13.14 -30.14
CA HIS A 186 -9.76 -13.52 -31.43
C HIS A 186 -9.88 -15.02 -31.61
N LYS A 187 -8.92 -15.81 -31.10
CA LYS A 187 -8.87 -17.25 -31.33
C LYS A 187 -9.07 -18.00 -30.01
N ILE A 188 -10.32 -18.37 -29.76
CA ILE A 188 -10.70 -19.19 -28.61
C ILE A 188 -10.81 -20.63 -29.11
N VAL A 189 -9.86 -21.46 -28.68
CA VAL A 189 -9.69 -22.84 -29.17
C VAL A 189 -9.45 -22.82 -30.70
N LYS A 190 -10.45 -23.20 -31.50
CA LYS A 190 -10.37 -23.26 -32.97
C LYS A 190 -11.32 -22.28 -33.67
N LYS A 191 -12.09 -21.47 -32.92
CA LYS A 191 -13.07 -20.53 -33.49
C LYS A 191 -12.56 -19.10 -33.44
N TYR A 192 -12.88 -18.34 -34.48
CA TYR A 192 -12.63 -16.91 -34.55
C TYR A 192 -13.79 -16.14 -33.91
N TYR A 193 -13.47 -15.08 -33.17
CA TYR A 193 -14.42 -14.11 -32.64
C TYR A 193 -13.94 -12.69 -32.95
N PRO A 194 -14.81 -11.81 -33.47
CA PRO A 194 -14.47 -10.40 -33.62
C PRO A 194 -14.48 -9.69 -32.25
N ILE A 195 -13.77 -8.56 -32.16
CA ILE A 195 -13.89 -7.61 -31.07
C ILE A 195 -14.86 -6.50 -31.51
N TYR A 196 -15.92 -6.28 -30.75
CA TYR A 196 -16.91 -5.23 -31.02
C TYR A 196 -16.49 -3.92 -30.34
N TRP A 197 -15.57 -3.21 -30.97
CA TRP A 197 -14.88 -2.03 -30.41
C TRP A 197 -15.81 -0.91 -29.90
N ASN A 198 -16.94 -0.69 -30.58
CA ASN A 198 -17.94 0.32 -30.19
C ASN A 198 -18.82 -0.09 -28.99
N GLN A 199 -18.70 -1.33 -28.51
CA GLN A 199 -19.45 -1.85 -27.36
C GLN A 199 -18.58 -2.04 -26.13
N LEU A 200 -17.29 -1.72 -26.21
CA LEU A 200 -16.30 -2.04 -25.20
C LEU A 200 -16.62 -1.36 -23.87
N ARG A 201 -16.87 -2.19 -22.87
CA ARG A 201 -17.07 -1.76 -21.48
C ARG A 201 -16.71 -2.88 -20.53
N ILE A 202 -15.97 -2.55 -19.48
CA ILE A 202 -15.62 -3.53 -18.44
C ILE A 202 -16.86 -3.80 -17.61
N THR A 203 -17.25 -5.07 -17.52
CA THR A 203 -18.42 -5.55 -16.78
C THR A 203 -18.07 -6.41 -15.58
N HIS A 204 -16.81 -6.88 -15.49
CA HIS A 204 -16.32 -7.64 -14.34
C HIS A 204 -14.80 -7.48 -14.19
N LEU A 205 -14.30 -7.26 -12.96
CA LEU A 205 -12.86 -7.10 -12.66
C LEU A 205 -12.15 -8.43 -12.34
N GLY A 206 -12.74 -9.54 -12.78
CA GLY A 206 -12.25 -10.89 -12.53
C GLY A 206 -12.42 -11.40 -11.10
N THR A 207 -12.12 -12.68 -10.91
CA THR A 207 -12.41 -13.50 -9.73
C THR A 207 -11.16 -14.02 -9.01
N ILE A 208 -10.01 -14.09 -9.68
CA ILE A 208 -8.76 -14.65 -9.11
C ILE A 208 -8.33 -13.98 -7.81
N SER A 209 -8.54 -12.67 -7.70
CA SER A 209 -8.26 -11.89 -6.50
C SER A 209 -9.47 -11.12 -6.03
N LYS A 210 -9.55 -10.83 -4.73
CA LYS A 210 -10.61 -10.01 -4.15
C LYS A 210 -10.38 -8.54 -4.53
N LYS A 211 -11.43 -7.88 -5.03
CA LYS A 211 -11.43 -6.45 -5.34
C LYS A 211 -12.40 -5.72 -4.42
N HIS A 212 -11.98 -4.60 -3.86
CA HIS A 212 -12.87 -3.74 -3.10
C HIS A 212 -13.57 -2.75 -4.04
N ILE A 213 -14.76 -3.13 -4.51
CA ILE A 213 -15.52 -2.39 -5.52
C ILE A 213 -16.59 -1.54 -4.81
N ARG A 214 -16.72 -0.28 -5.22
CA ARG A 214 -17.83 0.58 -4.79
C ARG A 214 -18.69 0.92 -6.01
N GLY A 215 -19.97 0.58 -5.94
CA GLY A 215 -20.92 0.74 -7.05
C GLY A 215 -20.94 -0.45 -8.00
N THR A 216 -21.56 -0.26 -9.17
CA THR A 216 -21.70 -1.29 -10.20
C THR A 216 -20.52 -1.25 -11.18
N VAL A 217 -19.95 -2.41 -11.49
CA VAL A 217 -18.88 -2.50 -12.49
C VAL A 217 -19.45 -2.29 -13.89
N SER A 218 -19.20 -1.11 -14.42
CA SER A 218 -19.59 -0.71 -15.77
C SER A 218 -18.64 0.42 -16.17
N TYR A 219 -17.41 0.08 -16.54
CA TYR A 219 -16.34 1.09 -16.70
C TYR A 219 -15.92 1.26 -18.16
N PRO A 220 -15.71 2.50 -18.63
CA PRO A 220 -15.19 2.75 -19.98
C PRO A 220 -13.75 2.24 -20.10
N ILE A 221 -13.34 1.95 -21.34
CA ILE A 221 -11.95 1.60 -21.65
C ILE A 221 -11.27 2.86 -22.18
N SER A 222 -10.40 3.46 -21.37
CA SER A 222 -9.67 4.68 -21.73
C SER A 222 -8.40 4.40 -22.53
N PHE A 223 -7.79 3.22 -22.34
CA PHE A 223 -6.59 2.82 -23.08
C PHE A 223 -6.52 1.32 -23.38
N CYS A 224 -5.72 0.95 -24.38
CA CYS A 224 -5.49 -0.43 -24.78
C CYS A 224 -4.04 -0.70 -25.19
N TYR A 225 -3.43 -1.76 -24.66
CA TYR A 225 -2.17 -2.30 -25.18
C TYR A 225 -2.43 -3.55 -26.03
N ILE A 226 -1.81 -3.62 -27.21
CA ILE A 226 -2.06 -4.70 -28.16
C ILE A 226 -0.74 -5.42 -28.44
N LYS A 227 -0.72 -6.75 -28.27
CA LYS A 227 0.47 -7.56 -28.59
C LYS A 227 0.80 -7.37 -30.06
N SER A 228 2.02 -6.95 -30.37
CA SER A 228 2.51 -6.86 -31.74
C SER A 228 3.35 -8.09 -32.10
N THR A 229 4.39 -8.36 -31.29
CA THR A 229 5.38 -9.40 -31.59
C THR A 229 5.89 -10.11 -30.34
N GLU A 230 6.56 -11.24 -30.54
CA GLU A 230 7.24 -12.00 -29.50
C GLU A 230 8.54 -12.60 -30.07
N GLY A 231 9.65 -12.40 -29.35
CA GLY A 231 10.98 -12.80 -29.81
C GLY A 231 11.30 -12.25 -31.20
N THR A 232 11.76 -13.11 -32.11
CA THR A 232 12.06 -12.74 -33.50
C THR A 232 11.20 -13.48 -34.52
N THR A 233 10.22 -14.26 -34.07
CA THR A 233 9.50 -15.23 -34.92
C THR A 233 7.99 -15.05 -34.87
N ILE A 234 7.42 -14.60 -33.75
CA ILE A 234 5.98 -14.54 -33.57
C ILE A 234 5.47 -13.13 -33.84
N ARG A 235 4.53 -13.04 -34.79
CA ARG A 235 3.75 -11.82 -35.07
C ARG A 235 2.27 -12.05 -34.74
N ASN A 236 1.67 -11.12 -34.02
CA ASN A 236 0.22 -11.11 -33.85
C ASN A 236 -0.46 -10.69 -35.15
N ARG A 237 -1.15 -11.61 -35.81
CA ARG A 237 -1.84 -11.36 -37.09
C ARG A 237 -2.98 -10.32 -36.97
N TYR A 238 -3.52 -10.12 -35.77
CA TYR A 238 -4.66 -9.22 -35.53
C TYR A 238 -4.24 -7.79 -35.17
N TYR A 239 -2.98 -7.60 -34.76
CA TYR A 239 -2.44 -6.32 -34.25
C TYR A 239 -2.83 -5.09 -35.10
N LYS A 240 -2.61 -5.14 -36.42
CA LYS A 240 -2.91 -3.98 -37.30
C LYS A 240 -4.40 -3.66 -37.38
N GLY A 241 -5.26 -4.68 -37.32
CA GLY A 241 -6.71 -4.51 -37.33
C GLY A 241 -7.18 -3.89 -36.02
N ASP A 242 -6.73 -4.46 -34.91
CA ASP A 242 -7.06 -4.02 -33.55
C ASP A 242 -6.57 -2.60 -33.29
N TYR A 243 -5.33 -2.28 -33.65
CA TYR A 243 -4.76 -0.95 -33.53
C TYR A 243 -5.62 0.11 -34.21
N ARG A 244 -6.02 -0.13 -35.47
CA ARG A 244 -6.86 0.82 -36.22
C ARG A 244 -8.26 0.94 -35.63
N ALA A 245 -8.83 -0.16 -35.14
CA ALA A 245 -10.17 -0.17 -34.56
C ALA A 245 -10.20 0.52 -33.19
N ALA A 246 -9.18 0.33 -32.36
CA ALA A 246 -8.99 1.06 -31.11
C ALA A 246 -8.96 2.58 -31.35
N LYS A 247 -8.11 3.04 -32.29
CA LYS A 247 -8.00 4.47 -32.63
C LYS A 247 -9.31 5.05 -33.17
N ARG A 248 -10.02 4.34 -34.05
CA ARG A 248 -11.34 4.77 -34.55
C ARG A 248 -12.39 4.87 -33.46
N SER A 249 -12.23 4.11 -32.37
CA SER A 249 -13.15 4.13 -31.23
C SER A 249 -12.73 5.13 -30.15
N GLY A 250 -11.74 5.98 -30.43
CA GLY A 250 -11.23 6.99 -29.48
C GLY A 250 -10.42 6.41 -28.30
N ILE A 251 -10.06 5.12 -28.35
CA ILE A 251 -9.28 4.48 -27.28
C ILE A 251 -7.80 4.76 -27.53
N HIS A 252 -7.11 5.30 -26.52
CA HIS A 252 -5.67 5.50 -26.61
C HIS A 252 -4.95 4.15 -26.68
N CYS A 253 -4.05 3.95 -27.64
CA CYS A 253 -3.43 2.64 -27.84
C CYS A 253 -1.91 2.67 -27.87
N GLY A 254 -1.32 1.58 -27.39
CA GLY A 254 0.10 1.26 -27.51
C GLY A 254 0.31 -0.19 -27.96
N ALA A 255 1.54 -0.52 -28.33
CA ALA A 255 1.93 -1.86 -28.73
C ALA A 255 2.89 -2.46 -27.72
N TYR A 256 2.77 -3.77 -27.47
CA TYR A 256 3.73 -4.48 -26.64
C TYR A 256 4.46 -5.61 -27.37
N HIS A 257 5.66 -5.90 -26.88
CA HIS A 257 6.54 -6.98 -27.32
C HIS A 257 6.77 -7.97 -26.18
N PHE A 258 6.51 -9.25 -26.40
CA PHE A 258 6.81 -10.29 -25.42
C PHE A 258 8.26 -10.76 -25.57
N PHE A 259 9.05 -10.57 -24.52
CA PHE A 259 10.48 -10.87 -24.51
C PHE A 259 10.75 -12.38 -24.59
N SER A 260 11.66 -12.77 -25.48
CA SER A 260 12.19 -14.12 -25.56
C SER A 260 13.58 -14.20 -24.97
N THR A 261 13.86 -15.27 -24.22
CA THR A 261 15.20 -15.54 -23.67
C THR A 261 16.14 -16.22 -24.66
N LEU A 262 15.71 -16.44 -25.90
CA LEU A 262 16.43 -17.23 -26.91
C LEU A 262 17.17 -16.38 -27.94
N THR A 263 16.93 -15.06 -27.96
CA THR A 263 17.46 -14.15 -28.98
C THR A 263 17.86 -12.83 -28.34
N SER A 264 18.83 -12.11 -28.94
CA SER A 264 19.29 -10.85 -28.36
C SER A 264 18.20 -9.77 -28.36
N GLY A 265 18.20 -8.91 -27.35
CA GLY A 265 17.28 -7.79 -27.21
C GLY A 265 17.35 -6.86 -28.41
N LYS A 266 18.54 -6.67 -29.01
CA LYS A 266 18.72 -5.90 -30.24
C LYS A 266 17.99 -6.53 -31.43
N ALA A 267 18.04 -7.85 -31.59
CA ALA A 267 17.33 -8.55 -32.67
C ALA A 267 15.81 -8.48 -32.48
N GLN A 268 15.36 -8.67 -31.24
CA GLN A 268 13.96 -8.54 -30.83
C GLN A 268 13.42 -7.11 -31.06
N ALA A 269 14.17 -6.07 -30.69
CA ALA A 269 13.78 -4.69 -30.91
C ALA A 269 13.65 -4.37 -32.41
N LYS A 270 14.62 -4.80 -33.24
CA LYS A 270 14.50 -4.67 -34.71
C LYS A 270 13.26 -5.39 -35.25
N TYR A 271 12.95 -6.57 -34.73
CA TYR A 271 11.77 -7.33 -35.13
C TYR A 271 10.47 -6.62 -34.74
N PHE A 272 10.39 -6.10 -33.51
CA PHE A 272 9.26 -5.29 -33.03
C PHE A 272 9.07 -4.04 -33.89
N LEU A 273 10.12 -3.25 -34.10
CA LEU A 273 10.07 -2.00 -34.86
C LEU A 273 9.61 -2.22 -36.30
N ARG A 274 10.03 -3.30 -36.96
CA ARG A 274 9.62 -3.62 -38.33
C ARG A 274 8.16 -4.04 -38.48
N ASN A 275 7.55 -4.59 -37.42
CA ASN A 275 6.21 -5.19 -37.48
C ASN A 275 5.13 -4.36 -36.77
N THR A 276 5.50 -3.25 -36.15
CA THR A 276 4.63 -2.43 -35.29
C THR A 276 4.37 -1.07 -35.94
N LEU A 277 3.18 -0.52 -35.71
CA LEU A 277 2.84 0.83 -36.16
C LEU A 277 3.16 1.82 -35.04
N PHE A 278 3.74 2.96 -35.42
CA PHE A 278 4.01 4.07 -34.52
C PHE A 278 3.48 5.35 -35.17
N GLN A 279 2.62 6.06 -34.45
CA GLN A 279 2.08 7.33 -34.87
C GLN A 279 2.15 8.32 -33.71
N LYS A 280 2.22 9.61 -34.06
CA LYS A 280 2.07 10.69 -33.07
C LYS A 280 0.81 10.49 -32.23
N GLY A 281 0.96 10.63 -30.92
CA GLY A 281 -0.10 10.44 -29.94
C GLY A 281 -0.39 8.99 -29.57
N ASP A 282 0.41 8.02 -30.04
CA ASP A 282 0.38 6.65 -29.52
C ASP A 282 1.07 6.57 -28.15
N PHE A 283 0.65 5.60 -27.35
CA PHE A 283 1.29 5.32 -26.07
C PHE A 283 2.72 4.77 -26.26
N PRO A 284 3.61 4.95 -25.26
CA PRO A 284 4.94 4.37 -25.31
C PRO A 284 4.90 2.86 -25.58
N PRO A 285 5.82 2.31 -26.38
CA PRO A 285 5.96 0.86 -26.54
C PRO A 285 6.17 0.15 -25.20
N VAL A 286 5.67 -1.07 -25.06
CA VAL A 286 5.90 -1.89 -23.87
C VAL A 286 6.82 -3.06 -24.18
N LEU A 287 7.81 -3.30 -23.32
CA LEU A 287 8.52 -4.58 -23.26
C LEU A 287 7.96 -5.41 -22.12
N ASP A 288 7.41 -6.58 -22.46
CA ASP A 288 6.88 -7.56 -21.52
C ASP A 288 7.97 -8.59 -21.20
N VAL A 289 8.44 -8.60 -19.94
CA VAL A 289 9.55 -9.43 -19.45
C VAL A 289 9.07 -10.37 -18.33
N GLU A 290 8.71 -11.59 -18.71
CA GLU A 290 8.22 -12.60 -17.77
C GLU A 290 8.94 -13.96 -17.84
N PRO A 291 10.29 -14.01 -17.86
CA PRO A 291 11.00 -15.28 -17.93
C PRO A 291 10.91 -16.08 -16.63
N TYR A 292 10.82 -17.40 -16.76
CA TYR A 292 10.97 -18.32 -15.64
C TYR A 292 12.41 -18.31 -15.09
N PRO A 293 12.63 -18.63 -13.80
CA PRO A 293 13.98 -18.69 -13.23
C PRO A 293 14.96 -19.59 -14.00
N SER A 294 14.47 -20.71 -14.54
CA SER A 294 15.27 -21.62 -15.37
C SER A 294 15.71 -21.01 -16.70
N GLN A 295 14.88 -20.13 -17.29
CA GLN A 295 15.23 -19.41 -18.50
C GLN A 295 16.28 -18.32 -18.20
N ILE A 296 16.13 -17.61 -17.09
CA ILE A 296 17.13 -16.62 -16.64
C ILE A 296 18.49 -17.30 -16.42
N ALA A 297 18.52 -18.46 -15.76
CA ALA A 297 19.75 -19.24 -15.59
C ALA A 297 20.39 -19.61 -16.94
N LYS A 298 19.58 -20.08 -17.90
CA LYS A 298 20.05 -20.41 -19.27
C LYS A 298 20.58 -19.21 -20.05
N MET A 299 20.12 -18.00 -19.76
CA MET A 299 20.67 -16.77 -20.35
C MET A 299 22.06 -16.39 -19.81
N GLY A 300 22.55 -17.06 -18.77
CA GLY A 300 23.75 -16.64 -18.02
C GLY A 300 23.44 -15.78 -16.79
N GLY A 301 22.19 -15.86 -16.29
CA GLY A 301 21.77 -15.19 -15.05
C GLY A 301 21.13 -13.82 -15.25
N VAL A 302 20.80 -13.19 -14.12
CA VAL A 302 20.03 -11.94 -14.04
C VAL A 302 20.72 -10.78 -14.78
N LYS A 303 22.04 -10.66 -14.63
CA LYS A 303 22.86 -9.64 -15.32
C LYS A 303 22.77 -9.78 -16.84
N ALA A 304 22.88 -11.00 -17.37
CA ALA A 304 22.80 -11.25 -18.81
C ALA A 304 21.41 -10.92 -19.37
N MET A 305 20.35 -11.33 -18.67
CA MET A 305 18.98 -10.94 -19.01
C MET A 305 18.81 -9.42 -19.06
N PHE A 306 19.28 -8.68 -18.03
CA PHE A 306 19.13 -7.22 -18.02
C PHE A 306 19.97 -6.52 -19.09
N ASN A 307 21.08 -7.09 -19.54
CA ASN A 307 21.81 -6.55 -20.70
C ASN A 307 20.96 -6.59 -21.96
N GLU A 308 20.24 -7.70 -22.20
CA GLU A 308 19.35 -7.83 -23.36
C GLU A 308 18.11 -6.95 -23.21
N VAL A 309 17.53 -6.83 -22.01
CA VAL A 309 16.43 -5.90 -21.73
C VAL A 309 16.84 -4.46 -22.03
N ARG A 310 18.01 -4.01 -21.54
CA ARG A 310 18.54 -2.66 -21.83
C ARG A 310 18.75 -2.45 -23.32
N ALA A 311 19.32 -3.44 -24.02
CA ALA A 311 19.56 -3.35 -25.46
C ALA A 311 18.25 -3.18 -26.25
N TRP A 312 17.16 -3.84 -25.82
CA TRP A 312 15.85 -3.64 -26.41
C TRP A 312 15.30 -2.24 -26.11
N LEU A 313 15.26 -1.85 -24.83
CA LEU A 313 14.68 -0.58 -24.37
C LEU A 313 15.34 0.62 -25.06
N GLN A 314 16.67 0.66 -25.07
CA GLN A 314 17.45 1.74 -25.66
C GLN A 314 17.27 1.83 -27.18
N LEU A 315 17.21 0.68 -27.88
CA LEU A 315 17.05 0.70 -29.34
C LEU A 315 15.66 1.16 -29.74
N VAL A 316 14.63 0.74 -29.01
CA VAL A 316 13.26 1.17 -29.25
C VAL A 316 13.11 2.65 -28.91
N GLU A 317 13.57 3.12 -27.75
CA GLU A 317 13.58 4.55 -27.38
C GLU A 317 14.22 5.41 -28.47
N LYS A 318 15.42 5.01 -28.93
CA LYS A 318 16.13 5.72 -29.99
C LYS A 318 15.33 5.82 -31.30
N HIS A 319 14.50 4.82 -31.60
CA HIS A 319 13.72 4.80 -32.84
C HIS A 319 12.40 5.56 -32.71
N VAL A 320 11.69 5.42 -31.58
CA VAL A 320 10.34 5.99 -31.40
C VAL A 320 10.35 7.36 -30.73
N GLY A 321 11.48 7.78 -30.13
CA GLY A 321 11.62 9.09 -29.49
C GLY A 321 10.99 9.21 -28.10
N VAL A 322 10.49 8.11 -27.53
CA VAL A 322 9.92 8.05 -26.17
C VAL A 322 10.41 6.80 -25.45
N LYS A 323 10.57 6.90 -24.13
CA LYS A 323 10.98 5.78 -23.29
C LYS A 323 9.92 4.70 -23.28
N PRO A 324 10.27 3.43 -23.62
CA PRO A 324 9.33 2.32 -23.46
C PRO A 324 8.93 2.12 -22.00
N ILE A 325 7.78 1.48 -21.79
CA ILE A 325 7.33 0.99 -20.48
C ILE A 325 7.81 -0.44 -20.29
N LEU A 326 8.29 -0.77 -19.08
CA LEU A 326 8.68 -2.13 -18.71
C LEU A 326 7.52 -2.84 -18.03
N TYR A 327 6.97 -3.87 -18.66
CA TYR A 327 5.97 -4.75 -18.05
C TYR A 327 6.66 -5.96 -17.38
N ILE A 328 6.39 -6.14 -16.08
CA ILE A 328 7.00 -7.18 -15.23
C ILE A 328 6.05 -7.60 -14.10
N SER A 329 6.14 -8.84 -13.64
CA SER A 329 5.34 -9.30 -12.51
C SER A 329 5.80 -8.73 -11.16
N GLN A 330 4.91 -8.73 -10.17
CA GLN A 330 5.23 -8.36 -8.79
C GLN A 330 6.40 -9.19 -8.21
N ILE A 331 6.49 -10.47 -8.55
CA ILE A 331 7.58 -11.35 -8.11
C ILE A 331 8.88 -10.91 -8.75
N PHE A 332 8.86 -10.56 -10.04
CA PHE A 332 10.03 -10.06 -10.76
C PHE A 332 10.55 -8.76 -10.15
N VAL A 333 9.66 -7.83 -9.83
CA VAL A 333 10.00 -6.57 -9.14
C VAL A 333 10.70 -6.84 -7.82
N ASN A 334 10.22 -7.79 -7.02
CA ASN A 334 10.79 -8.05 -5.71
C ASN A 334 12.12 -8.83 -5.78
N LYS A 335 12.24 -9.73 -6.76
CA LYS A 335 13.36 -10.69 -6.82
C LYS A 335 14.53 -10.22 -7.67
N TYR A 336 14.26 -9.63 -8.84
CA TYR A 336 15.28 -9.37 -9.86
C TYR A 336 15.54 -7.88 -10.07
N LEU A 337 14.51 -7.04 -10.05
CA LEU A 337 14.65 -5.61 -10.32
C LEU A 337 15.64 -4.86 -9.40
N PRO A 338 15.88 -5.25 -8.12
CA PRO A 338 16.92 -4.62 -7.31
C PRO A 338 18.33 -4.74 -7.89
N GLU A 339 18.60 -5.72 -8.75
CA GLU A 339 19.88 -5.86 -9.47
C GLU A 339 20.00 -4.93 -10.69
N ALA A 340 18.95 -4.18 -11.02
CA ALA A 340 18.92 -3.19 -12.10
C ALA A 340 18.37 -1.83 -11.62
N PRO A 341 19.08 -1.14 -10.71
CA PRO A 341 18.61 0.13 -10.13
C PRO A 341 18.41 1.24 -11.17
N ASP A 342 19.14 1.19 -12.29
CA ASP A 342 18.96 2.08 -13.43
C ASP A 342 17.60 1.89 -14.10
N LEU A 343 17.15 0.65 -14.29
CA LEU A 343 15.83 0.36 -14.85
C LEU A 343 14.72 0.78 -13.87
N MET A 344 14.90 0.47 -12.59
CA MET A 344 13.95 0.85 -11.53
C MET A 344 13.73 2.37 -11.43
N LYS A 345 14.80 3.16 -11.66
CA LYS A 345 14.77 4.64 -11.55
C LYS A 345 14.38 5.34 -12.84
N ASN A 346 14.77 4.81 -14.00
CA ASN A 346 14.74 5.59 -15.25
C ASN A 346 13.58 5.23 -16.18
N TYR A 347 12.86 4.15 -15.91
CA TYR A 347 11.77 3.64 -16.76
C TYR A 347 10.45 3.57 -15.99
N ASN A 348 9.36 3.87 -16.71
CA ASN A 348 8.01 3.63 -16.23
C ASN A 348 7.73 2.12 -16.21
N VAL A 349 7.05 1.66 -15.16
CA VAL A 349 6.76 0.24 -14.94
C VAL A 349 5.26 -0.01 -14.99
N TRP A 350 4.88 -1.04 -15.74
CA TRP A 350 3.55 -1.64 -15.70
C TRP A 350 3.65 -3.00 -14.99
N ILE A 351 2.92 -3.19 -13.89
CA ILE A 351 3.09 -4.41 -13.08
C ILE A 351 1.94 -5.39 -13.30
N ALA A 352 2.28 -6.66 -13.55
CA ALA A 352 1.38 -7.80 -13.45
C ALA A 352 1.22 -8.22 -11.98
N ARG A 353 0.02 -8.02 -11.41
CA ARG A 353 -0.14 -8.13 -9.96
C ARG A 353 -1.58 -8.35 -9.55
N TYR A 354 -1.82 -9.44 -8.84
CA TYR A 354 -3.17 -9.79 -8.38
C TYR A 354 -3.36 -9.61 -6.86
N GLY A 355 -2.41 -8.96 -6.17
CA GLY A 355 -2.52 -8.59 -4.74
C GLY A 355 -2.82 -7.10 -4.52
N GLU A 356 -3.00 -6.65 -3.27
CA GLU A 356 -3.49 -5.27 -2.97
C GLU A 356 -2.37 -4.19 -2.88
N TYR A 357 -1.21 -4.54 -2.33
CA TYR A 357 0.06 -3.82 -2.05
C TYR A 357 1.09 -3.32 -3.12
N LYS A 358 1.18 -2.00 -3.31
CA LYS A 358 2.10 -1.33 -4.26
C LYS A 358 3.61 -1.53 -3.97
N PRO A 359 4.44 -1.98 -4.93
CA PRO A 359 5.89 -2.02 -4.78
C PRO A 359 6.56 -0.68 -5.09
N ASN A 360 7.81 -0.53 -4.63
CA ASN A 360 8.60 0.68 -4.80
C ASN A 360 9.23 0.79 -6.21
N VAL A 361 8.44 1.20 -7.20
CA VAL A 361 8.87 1.47 -8.58
C VAL A 361 8.13 2.68 -9.15
N HIS A 362 8.57 3.21 -10.30
CA HIS A 362 7.83 4.22 -11.08
C HIS A 362 6.60 3.59 -11.77
N LEU A 363 5.61 3.20 -10.96
CA LEU A 363 4.40 2.54 -11.42
C LEU A 363 3.54 3.51 -12.21
N VAL A 364 3.32 3.23 -13.50
CA VAL A 364 2.40 3.99 -14.35
C VAL A 364 1.10 3.23 -14.59
N MET A 365 1.16 1.90 -14.63
CA MET A 365 0.01 1.04 -14.89
C MET A 365 0.07 -0.23 -14.05
N TRP A 366 -1.11 -0.76 -13.75
CA TRP A 366 -1.26 -1.98 -12.98
C TRP A 366 -2.24 -2.92 -13.68
N GLN A 367 -1.79 -4.13 -14.05
CA GLN A 367 -2.69 -5.20 -14.45
C GLN A 367 -3.35 -5.80 -13.22
N LEU A 368 -4.62 -5.44 -13.05
CA LEU A 368 -5.47 -5.77 -11.92
C LEU A 368 -5.91 -7.24 -11.91
N SER A 369 -6.21 -7.78 -13.08
CA SER A 369 -6.83 -9.09 -13.23
C SER A 369 -6.60 -9.61 -14.64
N PRO A 370 -6.30 -10.90 -14.82
CA PRO A 370 -6.20 -11.52 -16.13
C PRO A 370 -7.52 -12.18 -16.58
N ASP A 371 -8.53 -12.17 -15.72
CA ASP A 371 -9.79 -12.88 -15.84
C ASP A 371 -10.99 -11.92 -15.85
N GLY A 372 -10.79 -10.69 -16.34
CA GLY A 372 -11.84 -9.70 -16.45
C GLY A 372 -12.81 -10.00 -17.58
N ARG A 373 -14.01 -9.41 -17.50
CA ARG A 373 -15.04 -9.50 -18.54
C ARG A 373 -15.31 -8.15 -19.14
N VAL A 374 -15.31 -8.10 -20.46
CA VAL A 374 -15.50 -6.89 -21.25
C VAL A 374 -16.61 -7.15 -22.26
N LYS A 375 -17.68 -6.34 -22.21
CA LYS A 375 -18.72 -6.34 -23.25
C LYS A 375 -18.05 -6.09 -24.61
N GLY A 376 -18.35 -6.91 -25.60
CA GLY A 376 -17.73 -6.84 -26.93
C GLY A 376 -16.49 -7.74 -27.12
N ILE A 377 -15.99 -8.41 -26.07
CA ILE A 377 -14.95 -9.44 -26.16
C ILE A 377 -15.47 -10.74 -25.54
N LYS A 378 -15.31 -11.86 -26.26
CA LYS A 378 -15.90 -13.15 -25.85
C LYS A 378 -15.12 -13.83 -24.72
N SER A 379 -13.79 -13.80 -24.80
CA SER A 379 -12.89 -14.42 -23.81
C SER A 379 -12.69 -13.53 -22.59
N ASP A 380 -11.94 -14.05 -21.64
CA ASP A 380 -11.33 -13.24 -20.58
C ASP A 380 -10.37 -12.20 -21.17
N VAL A 381 -10.20 -11.11 -20.42
CA VAL A 381 -9.42 -9.94 -20.80
C VAL A 381 -8.63 -9.45 -19.60
N ASP A 382 -7.37 -9.12 -19.86
CA ASP A 382 -6.50 -8.48 -18.89
C ASP A 382 -6.98 -7.04 -18.63
N ILE A 383 -7.39 -6.76 -17.39
CA ILE A 383 -7.87 -5.44 -16.96
C ILE A 383 -6.73 -4.68 -16.31
N ASN A 384 -6.54 -3.46 -16.78
CA ASN A 384 -5.48 -2.57 -16.34
C ASN A 384 -6.06 -1.29 -15.73
N ILE A 385 -5.30 -0.69 -14.82
CA ILE A 385 -5.60 0.61 -14.24
C ILE A 385 -4.35 1.49 -14.35
N PHE A 386 -4.54 2.73 -14.79
CA PHE A 386 -3.48 3.74 -14.74
C PHE A 386 -3.29 4.23 -13.29
N ASN A 387 -2.03 4.37 -12.85
CA ASN A 387 -1.69 4.81 -11.50
C ASN A 387 -1.87 6.34 -11.36
N GLY A 388 -3.13 6.77 -11.28
CA GLY A 388 -3.52 8.16 -11.12
C GLY A 388 -5.00 8.36 -11.38
N TYR A 389 -5.42 9.62 -11.36
CA TYR A 389 -6.74 10.06 -11.81
C TYR A 389 -6.61 10.88 -13.09
N GLN A 390 -7.71 11.49 -13.53
CA GLN A 390 -7.80 12.21 -14.81
C GLN A 390 -6.65 13.18 -15.05
N ASP A 391 -6.31 14.05 -14.10
CA ASP A 391 -5.23 15.06 -14.28
C ASP A 391 -3.87 14.41 -14.57
N SER A 392 -3.51 13.38 -13.79
CA SER A 392 -2.27 12.62 -13.98
C SER A 392 -2.29 11.84 -15.30
N PHE A 393 -3.46 11.36 -15.72
CA PHE A 393 -3.61 10.69 -17.00
C PHE A 393 -3.41 11.68 -18.15
N GLU A 394 -3.99 12.87 -18.08
CA GLU A 394 -3.78 13.92 -19.08
C GLU A 394 -2.32 14.40 -19.13
N GLU A 395 -1.64 14.47 -17.99
CA GLU A 395 -0.20 14.73 -17.94
C GLU A 395 0.59 13.62 -18.65
N PHE A 396 0.26 12.36 -18.40
CA PHE A 396 0.85 11.22 -19.12
C PHE A 396 0.59 11.34 -20.63
N LEU A 397 -0.64 11.67 -21.05
CA LEU A 397 -0.98 11.91 -22.46
C LEU A 397 -0.17 13.06 -23.06
N ARG A 398 0.13 14.11 -22.30
CA ARG A 398 0.92 15.24 -22.80
C ARG A 398 2.40 14.89 -22.87
N ASN A 399 2.94 14.14 -21.92
CA ASN A 399 4.39 14.05 -21.75
C ASN A 399 5.01 12.76 -22.30
N GLU A 400 4.30 11.64 -22.23
CA GLU A 400 4.90 10.32 -22.45
C GLU A 400 4.59 9.73 -23.85
N ARG A 401 3.62 10.27 -24.58
CA ARG A 401 3.23 9.75 -25.90
C ARG A 401 4.22 10.12 -27.00
N ILE A 402 4.25 9.27 -28.04
CA ILE A 402 5.05 9.50 -29.26
C ILE A 402 4.72 10.88 -29.85
N LYS A 403 5.75 11.67 -30.18
CA LYS A 403 5.63 13.10 -30.50
C LYS A 403 5.45 13.43 -31.98
#